data_AF-A0A957I4C6-F1
#
_entry.id   AF-A0A957I4C6-F1
#
_cell.length_a   1.000
_cell.length_b   1.000
_cell.length_c   1.000
_cell.angle_alpha   90.00
_cell.angle_beta   90.00
_cell.angle_gamma   90.00
#
_symmetry.space_group_name_H-M   'P 1'
#
loop_
_entity.id
_entity.type
_entity.pdbx_description
1 polymer ?
#
loop_
_entity_poly.entity_id
_entity_poly.type
_entity_poly.pdbx_seq_one_letter_code
_entity_poly.pdbx_strand_id
1 'polypeptide(L)'
;PVHLLQTVGERASVVKADSMRIDIGAGSKDEGQGKMKPGDRATFLTPYQEWGELAVGKALDNRAGCAILVELLRGSRYPFDLYAAFTVQEEVGMAGARVASFAVAPDVALVLECTPAYDLPNENDVSPNVALGRGPSVYVMDSRTIQDPRLVSHIMRTADAQGIPFQIRQPGGGGTNTGMIQRAGGGMPAATLAVPGRYLHAPAAIISLTDYARVRQLADAVLRSLSRDLLAR
;
A
#
# COMPACT_ATOMS: atom_id res chain seq x y z
N PRO A 1 20.13 -6.81 -24.43
CA PRO A 1 21.34 -7.25 -23.71
C PRO A 1 22.34 -6.10 -23.56
N VAL A 2 23.07 -6.01 -22.44
CA VAL A 2 24.03 -4.91 -22.20
C VAL A 2 25.12 -4.82 -23.29
N HIS A 3 25.53 -5.96 -23.87
CA HIS A 3 26.51 -6.04 -24.95
C HIS A 3 26.00 -5.56 -26.32
N LEU A 4 24.70 -5.28 -26.47
CA LEU A 4 24.11 -4.72 -27.70
C LEU A 4 23.88 -3.20 -27.61
N LEU A 5 24.12 -2.59 -26.45
CA LEU A 5 24.01 -1.13 -26.29
C LEU A 5 25.26 -0.48 -26.87
N GLN A 6 25.05 0.48 -27.77
CA GLN A 6 26.11 1.13 -28.55
C GLN A 6 26.76 2.29 -27.80
N THR A 7 26.06 2.91 -26.86
CA THR A 7 26.60 4.05 -26.09
C THR A 7 26.54 3.80 -24.58
N VAL A 8 27.44 4.48 -23.85
CA VAL A 8 27.39 4.50 -22.39
C VAL A 8 26.09 5.18 -21.90
N GLY A 9 25.59 6.17 -22.64
CA GLY A 9 24.35 6.87 -22.32
C GLY A 9 23.11 5.97 -22.38
N GLU A 10 23.06 5.02 -23.32
CA GLU A 10 21.95 4.05 -23.40
C GLU A 10 21.84 3.18 -22.15
N ARG A 11 22.98 2.86 -21.50
CA ARG A 11 23.00 2.08 -20.24
C ARG A 11 22.37 2.83 -19.07
N ALA A 12 22.40 4.15 -19.10
CA ALA A 12 21.86 5.02 -18.05
C ALA A 12 20.41 5.47 -18.34
N SER A 13 19.83 5.06 -19.47
CA SER A 13 18.51 5.52 -19.90
C SER A 13 17.40 4.56 -19.51
N VAL A 14 16.29 5.11 -19.01
CA VAL A 14 15.05 4.32 -18.81
C VAL A 14 14.44 4.03 -20.18
N VAL A 15 14.09 2.77 -20.43
CA VAL A 15 13.41 2.36 -21.66
C VAL A 15 12.05 3.04 -21.72
N LYS A 16 11.76 3.75 -22.81
CA LYS A 16 10.48 4.42 -23.01
C LYS A 16 9.37 3.39 -23.31
N ALA A 17 8.16 3.63 -22.81
CA ALA A 17 7.05 2.70 -23.00
C ALA A 17 6.71 2.47 -24.48
N ASP A 18 6.83 3.50 -25.33
CA ASP A 18 6.59 3.44 -26.78
C ASP A 18 7.63 2.60 -27.55
N SER A 19 8.77 2.29 -26.94
CA SER A 19 9.78 1.37 -27.49
C SER A 19 9.69 -0.05 -26.93
N MET A 20 8.89 -0.27 -25.87
CA MET A 20 8.66 -1.61 -25.34
C MET A 20 7.76 -2.44 -26.25
N ARG A 21 8.03 -3.73 -26.34
CA ARG A 21 7.24 -4.71 -27.10
C ARG A 21 7.05 -5.95 -26.23
N ILE A 22 5.88 -6.59 -26.35
CA ILE A 22 5.64 -7.92 -25.79
C ILE A 22 5.57 -8.87 -26.97
N ASP A 23 6.50 -9.83 -27.01
CA ASP A 23 6.42 -10.93 -27.95
C ASP A 23 5.40 -11.95 -27.45
N ILE A 24 4.41 -12.26 -28.31
CA ILE A 24 3.35 -13.24 -28.03
C ILE A 24 3.64 -14.62 -28.64
N GLY A 25 4.84 -14.81 -29.17
CA GLY A 25 5.28 -16.04 -29.82
C GLY A 25 4.47 -16.37 -31.07
N ALA A 26 4.04 -15.36 -31.83
CA ALA A 26 3.31 -15.56 -33.09
C ALA A 26 4.27 -15.38 -34.28
N GLY A 27 4.40 -16.40 -35.12
CA GLY A 27 5.24 -16.36 -36.32
C GLY A 27 4.57 -15.70 -37.53
N SER A 28 3.26 -15.45 -37.45
CA SER A 28 2.49 -14.76 -38.49
C SER A 28 1.35 -13.94 -37.89
N LYS A 29 0.81 -13.02 -38.69
CA LYS A 29 -0.37 -12.23 -38.31
C LYS A 29 -1.56 -13.13 -37.97
N ASP A 30 -1.77 -14.18 -38.75
CA ASP A 30 -2.92 -15.09 -38.57
C ASP A 30 -2.78 -15.92 -37.30
N GLU A 31 -1.56 -16.33 -36.94
CA GLU A 31 -1.31 -17.03 -35.66
C GLU A 31 -1.51 -16.11 -34.44
N GLY A 32 -1.20 -14.81 -34.59
CA GLY A 32 -1.43 -13.82 -33.54
C GLY A 32 -2.91 -13.41 -33.40
N GLN A 33 -3.70 -13.54 -34.46
CA GLN A 33 -5.12 -13.21 -34.44
C GLN A 33 -5.85 -14.08 -33.41
N GLY A 34 -6.60 -13.44 -32.51
CA GLY A 34 -7.36 -14.12 -31.47
C GLY A 34 -6.58 -14.43 -30.18
N LYS A 35 -5.24 -14.33 -30.17
CA LYS A 35 -4.45 -14.44 -28.92
C LYS A 35 -4.63 -13.23 -27.99
N MET A 36 -4.94 -12.06 -28.55
CA MET A 36 -5.17 -10.80 -27.83
C MET A 36 -6.03 -9.83 -28.65
N LYS A 37 -6.61 -8.84 -27.98
CA LYS A 37 -7.38 -7.74 -28.56
C LYS A 37 -6.70 -6.38 -28.30
N PRO A 38 -6.85 -5.40 -29.20
CA PRO A 38 -6.43 -4.03 -28.90
C PRO A 38 -7.06 -3.53 -27.60
N GLY A 39 -6.23 -3.05 -26.68
CA GLY A 39 -6.64 -2.62 -25.34
C GLY A 39 -6.48 -3.67 -24.23
N ASP A 40 -6.16 -4.92 -24.57
CA ASP A 40 -5.80 -5.92 -23.57
C ASP A 40 -4.61 -5.46 -22.73
N ARG A 41 -4.68 -5.69 -21.42
CA ARG A 41 -3.62 -5.33 -20.47
C ARG A 41 -2.77 -6.55 -20.17
N ALA A 42 -1.45 -6.40 -20.29
CA ALA A 42 -0.49 -7.37 -19.80
C ALA A 42 -0.02 -7.00 -18.39
N THR A 43 0.35 -8.01 -17.60
CA THR A 43 0.98 -7.84 -16.30
C THR A 43 1.98 -8.97 -16.08
N PHE A 44 2.87 -8.80 -15.11
CA PHE A 44 3.82 -9.84 -14.74
C PHE A 44 3.09 -11.05 -14.14
N LEU A 45 3.44 -12.25 -14.61
CA LEU A 45 3.01 -13.50 -14.01
C LEU A 45 4.00 -13.89 -12.91
N THR A 46 3.87 -13.26 -11.76
CA THR A 46 4.65 -13.60 -10.56
C THR A 46 3.76 -14.42 -9.62
N PRO A 47 4.05 -15.71 -9.39
CA PRO A 47 3.32 -16.52 -8.42
C PRO A 47 3.62 -16.04 -6.99
N TYR A 48 2.64 -16.21 -6.11
CA TYR A 48 2.84 -16.03 -4.68
C TYR A 48 3.72 -17.16 -4.14
N GLN A 49 4.70 -16.81 -3.31
CA GLN A 49 5.60 -17.74 -2.65
C GLN A 49 5.89 -17.26 -1.23
N GLU A 50 6.15 -18.20 -0.33
CA GLU A 50 6.62 -17.91 1.02
C GLU A 50 8.08 -18.36 1.16
N TRP A 51 8.94 -17.45 1.63
CA TRP A 51 10.35 -17.68 1.90
C TRP A 51 10.57 -17.54 3.42
N GLY A 52 10.20 -18.59 4.15
CA GLY A 52 10.11 -18.52 5.62
C GLY A 52 9.05 -17.50 6.04
N GLU A 53 9.43 -16.52 6.87
CA GLU A 53 8.54 -15.46 7.36
C GLU A 53 8.26 -14.33 6.34
N LEU A 54 8.68 -14.51 5.08
CA LEU A 54 8.51 -13.53 4.02
C LEU A 54 7.52 -14.02 2.97
N ALA A 55 6.65 -13.13 2.52
CA ALA A 55 5.81 -13.35 1.36
C ALA A 55 6.37 -12.61 0.16
N VAL A 56 6.45 -13.29 -0.98
CA VAL A 56 6.90 -12.76 -2.27
C VAL A 56 5.78 -12.88 -3.28
N GLY A 57 5.51 -11.82 -4.03
CA GLY A 57 4.49 -11.85 -5.07
C GLY A 57 4.29 -10.51 -5.76
N LYS A 58 3.48 -10.50 -6.82
CA LYS A 58 3.09 -9.25 -7.49
C LYS A 58 2.01 -8.51 -6.72
N ALA A 59 2.04 -7.18 -6.80
CA ALA A 59 0.98 -6.30 -6.33
C ALA A 59 0.62 -6.53 -4.84
N LEU A 60 1.62 -6.85 -4.00
CA LEU A 60 1.43 -6.87 -2.55
C LEU A 60 1.01 -5.48 -2.04
N ASP A 61 1.54 -4.44 -2.68
CA ASP A 61 0.94 -3.11 -2.69
C ASP A 61 -0.22 -3.05 -3.70
N ASN A 62 -1.48 -2.97 -3.30
CA ASN A 62 -2.01 -3.01 -1.92
C ASN A 62 -2.94 -4.22 -1.67
N ARG A 63 -2.62 -5.39 -2.26
CA ARG A 63 -3.34 -6.64 -1.93
C ARG A 63 -3.20 -7.04 -0.46
N ALA A 64 -2.10 -6.66 0.20
CA ALA A 64 -1.94 -6.90 1.64
C ALA A 64 -2.99 -6.13 2.45
N GLY A 65 -3.16 -4.82 2.22
CA GLY A 65 -4.23 -4.04 2.88
C GLY A 65 -5.63 -4.57 2.55
N CYS A 66 -5.87 -4.98 1.29
CA CYS A 66 -7.13 -5.61 0.90
C CYS A 66 -7.41 -6.92 1.66
N ALA A 67 -6.41 -7.79 1.81
CA ALA A 67 -6.55 -9.04 2.53
C ALA A 67 -6.85 -8.79 4.01
N ILE A 68 -6.18 -7.80 4.63
CA ILE A 68 -6.47 -7.37 6.01
C ILE A 68 -7.92 -6.87 6.12
N LEU A 69 -8.42 -6.05 5.19
CA LEU A 69 -9.82 -5.60 5.19
C LEU A 69 -10.79 -6.79 5.17
N VAL A 70 -10.54 -7.81 4.33
CA VAL A 70 -11.36 -9.02 4.28
C VAL A 70 -11.33 -9.77 5.61
N GLU A 71 -10.16 -9.86 6.26
CA GLU A 71 -10.03 -10.51 7.57
C GLU A 71 -10.76 -9.74 8.68
N LEU A 72 -10.72 -8.41 8.68
CA LEU A 72 -11.48 -7.58 9.63
C LEU A 72 -13.00 -7.78 9.46
N LEU A 73 -13.48 -7.85 8.21
CA LEU A 73 -14.89 -8.11 7.92
C LEU A 73 -15.37 -9.52 8.33
N ARG A 74 -14.47 -10.51 8.30
CA ARG A 74 -14.75 -11.88 8.74
C ARG A 74 -14.73 -12.04 10.26
N GLY A 75 -14.14 -11.07 10.97
CA GLY A 75 -14.08 -11.05 12.43
C GLY A 75 -15.42 -10.76 13.10
N SER A 76 -15.38 -10.67 14.43
CA SER A 76 -16.55 -10.26 15.22
C SER A 76 -16.95 -8.82 14.90
N ARG A 77 -18.26 -8.56 14.85
CA ARG A 77 -18.83 -7.23 14.60
C ARG A 77 -18.25 -6.16 15.54
N TYR A 78 -18.08 -4.96 15.00
CA TYR A 78 -17.71 -3.77 15.74
C TYR A 78 -18.95 -3.08 16.33
N PRO A 79 -18.80 -2.24 17.37
CA PRO A 79 -19.92 -1.49 17.97
C PRO A 79 -20.40 -0.31 17.10
N PHE A 80 -20.00 -0.27 15.82
CA PHE A 80 -20.36 0.73 14.83
C PHE A 80 -20.47 0.08 13.44
N ASP A 81 -21.04 0.81 12.49
CA ASP A 81 -21.09 0.39 11.10
C ASP A 81 -19.71 0.44 10.47
N LEU A 82 -19.18 -0.73 10.09
CA LEU A 82 -17.91 -0.83 9.38
C LEU A 82 -18.16 -0.87 7.87
N TYR A 83 -17.68 0.13 7.16
CA TYR A 83 -17.64 0.17 5.71
C TYR A 83 -16.22 -0.15 5.22
N ALA A 84 -16.07 -1.22 4.45
CA ALA A 84 -14.81 -1.56 3.79
C ALA A 84 -14.84 -1.13 2.33
N ALA A 85 -13.90 -0.26 1.93
CA ALA A 85 -13.78 0.24 0.57
C ALA A 85 -12.53 -0.32 -0.12
N PHE A 86 -12.72 -1.11 -1.17
CA PHE A 86 -11.65 -1.58 -2.05
C PHE A 86 -11.53 -0.62 -3.22
N THR A 87 -10.66 0.39 -3.09
CA THR A 87 -10.57 1.48 -4.05
C THR A 87 -9.71 1.11 -5.25
N VAL A 88 -9.92 1.82 -6.36
CA VAL A 88 -9.14 1.67 -7.59
C VAL A 88 -8.43 2.98 -7.92
N GLN A 89 -7.41 2.89 -8.78
CA GLN A 89 -6.69 4.05 -9.32
C GLN A 89 -5.97 4.88 -8.24
N GLU A 90 -5.50 4.26 -7.15
CA GLU A 90 -4.62 4.89 -6.14
C GLU A 90 -3.39 5.49 -6.84
N GLU A 91 -2.65 4.64 -7.56
CA GLU A 91 -1.36 4.94 -8.19
C GLU A 91 -1.41 5.99 -9.31
N VAL A 92 -2.61 6.36 -9.76
CA VAL A 92 -2.83 7.36 -10.82
C VAL A 92 -3.67 8.54 -10.34
N GLY A 93 -3.83 8.69 -9.01
CA GLY A 93 -4.46 9.87 -8.40
C GLY A 93 -5.59 9.60 -7.42
N MET A 94 -5.70 8.39 -6.85
CA MET A 94 -6.63 8.06 -5.75
C MET A 94 -8.11 8.31 -6.08
N ALA A 95 -8.48 8.16 -7.35
CA ALA A 95 -9.84 8.49 -7.82
C ALA A 95 -10.93 7.66 -7.11
N GLY A 96 -10.67 6.37 -6.87
CA GLY A 96 -11.60 5.50 -6.17
C GLY A 96 -11.83 5.92 -4.71
N ALA A 97 -10.78 6.33 -4.00
CA ALA A 97 -10.92 6.81 -2.62
C ALA A 97 -11.77 8.06 -2.54
N ARG A 98 -11.55 9.03 -3.44
CA ARG A 98 -12.38 10.23 -3.52
C ARG A 98 -13.87 9.86 -3.66
N VAL A 99 -14.21 8.99 -4.61
CA VAL A 99 -15.62 8.58 -4.82
C VAL A 99 -16.19 7.88 -3.59
N ALA A 100 -15.43 6.94 -3.01
CA ALA A 100 -15.85 6.20 -1.83
C ALA A 100 -16.11 7.13 -0.62
N SER A 101 -15.26 8.12 -0.38
CA SER A 101 -15.41 9.06 0.72
C SER A 101 -16.67 9.92 0.62
N PHE A 102 -17.01 10.40 -0.58
CA PHE A 102 -18.24 11.18 -0.78
C PHE A 102 -19.50 10.31 -0.72
N ALA A 103 -19.43 9.06 -1.17
CA ALA A 103 -20.58 8.16 -1.18
C ALA A 103 -20.90 7.60 0.21
N VAL A 104 -19.88 7.21 0.98
CA VAL A 104 -20.05 6.63 2.32
C VAL A 104 -20.17 7.72 3.39
N ALA A 105 -19.44 8.83 3.22
CA ALA A 105 -19.35 9.92 4.20
C ALA A 105 -19.08 9.44 5.64
N PRO A 106 -17.97 8.71 5.90
CA PRO A 106 -17.70 8.12 7.21
C PRO A 106 -17.34 9.16 8.27
N ASP A 107 -17.65 8.86 9.54
CA ASP A 107 -17.24 9.65 10.72
C ASP A 107 -15.71 9.66 10.89
N VAL A 108 -15.04 8.56 10.52
CA VAL A 108 -13.59 8.35 10.63
C VAL A 108 -13.15 7.31 9.60
N ALA A 109 -11.92 7.42 9.08
CA ALA A 109 -11.32 6.43 8.21
C ALA A 109 -9.95 5.95 8.69
N LEU A 110 -9.77 4.63 8.76
CA LEU A 110 -8.46 4.00 8.88
C LEU A 110 -8.08 3.44 7.50
N VAL A 111 -7.00 3.95 6.93
CA VAL A 111 -6.49 3.52 5.63
C VAL A 111 -5.42 2.45 5.84
N LEU A 112 -5.58 1.31 5.16
CA LEU A 112 -4.62 0.22 5.17
C LEU A 112 -3.82 0.26 3.88
N GLU A 113 -2.49 0.43 3.97
CA GLU A 113 -1.59 0.54 2.82
C GLU A 113 -0.40 -0.44 2.89
N CYS A 114 0.40 -0.45 1.84
CA CYS A 114 1.80 -0.86 1.93
C CYS A 114 2.71 0.38 1.97
N THR A 115 3.90 0.23 2.54
CA THR A 115 4.89 1.32 2.57
C THR A 115 6.27 0.83 2.13
N PRO A 116 7.00 1.58 1.29
CA PRO A 116 8.36 1.21 0.92
C PRO A 116 9.26 1.22 2.16
N ALA A 117 9.90 0.12 2.48
CA ALA A 117 10.78 0.04 3.64
C ALA A 117 12.02 0.93 3.47
N TYR A 118 12.70 0.84 2.31
CA TYR A 118 14.00 1.49 2.10
C TYR A 118 15.05 1.07 3.16
N ASP A 119 15.02 -0.20 3.56
CA ASP A 119 15.91 -0.83 4.54
C ASP A 119 17.00 -1.71 3.92
N LEU A 120 17.26 -1.52 2.61
CA LEU A 120 18.36 -2.14 1.91
C LEU A 120 19.63 -1.27 2.04
N PRO A 121 20.83 -1.86 1.95
CA PRO A 121 22.08 -1.10 1.92
C PRO A 121 22.01 0.01 0.88
N ASN A 122 22.38 1.22 1.28
CA ASN A 122 22.41 2.38 0.40
C ASN A 122 23.68 3.20 0.64
N GLU A 123 24.03 4.05 -0.33
CA GLU A 123 25.29 4.82 -0.33
C GLU A 123 25.32 5.92 0.74
N ASN A 124 24.15 6.35 1.22
CA ASN A 124 24.01 7.38 2.22
C ASN A 124 23.82 6.75 3.60
N ASP A 125 24.47 7.31 4.63
CA ASP A 125 24.23 6.89 6.01
C ASP A 125 22.95 7.54 6.54
N VAL A 126 21.80 7.01 6.11
CA VAL A 126 20.47 7.50 6.48
C VAL A 126 19.63 6.37 7.07
N SER A 127 18.83 6.71 8.07
CA SER A 127 17.84 5.77 8.62
C SER A 127 16.85 5.36 7.53
N PRO A 128 16.42 4.09 7.50
CA PRO A 128 15.43 3.64 6.54
C PRO A 128 14.07 4.34 6.78
N ASN A 129 13.19 4.30 5.79
CA ASN A 129 11.83 4.81 5.96
C ASN A 129 11.08 3.99 7.03
N VAL A 130 11.15 2.66 6.91
CA VAL A 130 10.83 1.64 7.93
C VAL A 130 11.59 0.35 7.59
N ALA A 131 11.63 -0.65 8.45
CA ALA A 131 12.27 -1.93 8.13
C ALA A 131 11.29 -3.10 8.18
N LEU A 132 11.56 -4.12 7.35
CA LEU A 132 10.82 -5.38 7.40
C LEU A 132 11.08 -6.11 8.73
N GLY A 133 10.04 -6.77 9.23
CA GLY A 133 10.04 -7.54 10.48
C GLY A 133 9.98 -6.68 11.75
N ARG A 134 9.92 -5.35 11.62
CA ARG A 134 9.93 -4.40 12.72
C ARG A 134 8.55 -3.87 13.09
N GLY A 135 7.49 -4.45 12.52
CA GLY A 135 6.10 -4.18 12.86
C GLY A 135 5.43 -3.13 11.97
N PRO A 136 4.15 -2.81 12.25
CA PRO A 136 3.33 -1.90 11.47
C PRO A 136 3.98 -0.53 11.30
N SER A 137 3.78 0.06 10.12
CA SER A 137 4.21 1.43 9.84
C SER A 137 3.06 2.40 10.07
N VAL A 138 3.24 3.30 11.04
CA VAL A 138 2.29 4.37 11.36
C VAL A 138 2.70 5.63 10.61
N TYR A 139 1.80 6.17 9.80
CA TYR A 139 2.05 7.41 9.09
C TYR A 139 1.75 8.60 10.01
N VAL A 140 2.66 9.58 10.01
CA VAL A 140 2.42 10.91 10.60
C VAL A 140 2.19 11.95 9.51
N MET A 141 3.00 11.91 8.45
CA MET A 141 2.80 12.73 7.25
C MET A 141 3.36 12.07 5.98
N ASP A 142 2.85 12.51 4.84
CA ASP A 142 3.37 12.27 3.50
C ASP A 142 3.30 13.57 2.66
N SER A 143 3.65 13.51 1.37
CA SER A 143 3.68 14.71 0.52
C SER A 143 2.30 15.33 0.24
N ARG A 144 1.22 14.60 0.56
CA ARG A 144 -0.17 15.00 0.29
C ARG A 144 -0.94 15.31 1.58
N THR A 145 -0.53 14.75 2.71
CA THR A 145 -1.37 14.63 3.92
C THR A 145 -0.56 14.73 5.20
N ILE A 146 -1.08 15.48 6.17
CA ILE A 146 -0.75 15.30 7.59
C ILE A 146 -1.88 14.48 8.20
N GLN A 147 -1.55 13.33 8.79
CA GLN A 147 -2.53 12.39 9.34
C GLN A 147 -3.21 13.01 10.58
N ASP A 148 -4.46 12.63 10.89
CA ASP A 148 -5.13 13.19 12.07
C ASP A 148 -4.35 12.82 13.35
N PRO A 149 -3.81 13.80 14.09
CA PRO A 149 -2.90 13.52 15.21
C PRO A 149 -3.58 12.75 16.35
N ARG A 150 -4.90 12.87 16.50
CA ARG A 150 -5.67 12.13 17.51
C ARG A 150 -5.69 10.65 17.17
N LEU A 151 -5.91 10.31 15.90
CA LEU A 151 -5.88 8.95 15.39
C LEU A 151 -4.47 8.36 15.43
N VAL A 152 -3.46 9.09 14.99
CA VAL A 152 -2.05 8.66 15.09
C VAL A 152 -1.68 8.32 16.53
N SER A 153 -2.00 9.23 17.46
CA SER A 153 -1.71 9.03 18.88
C SER A 153 -2.49 7.85 19.46
N HIS A 154 -3.74 7.65 19.03
CA HIS A 154 -4.54 6.49 19.43
C HIS A 154 -3.97 5.17 18.90
N ILE A 155 -3.52 5.12 17.65
CA ILE A 155 -2.84 3.95 17.06
C ILE A 155 -1.61 3.58 17.88
N MET A 156 -0.74 4.56 18.17
CA MET A 156 0.49 4.34 18.93
C MET A 156 0.19 3.85 20.35
N ARG A 157 -0.72 4.51 21.08
CA ARG A 157 -1.13 4.06 22.43
C ARG A 157 -1.74 2.67 22.43
N THR A 158 -2.51 2.34 21.40
CA THR A 158 -3.11 1.00 21.26
C THR A 158 -2.04 -0.05 21.01
N ALA A 159 -1.04 0.26 20.17
CA ALA A 159 0.10 -0.61 19.94
C ALA A 159 0.89 -0.86 21.23
N ASP A 160 1.21 0.20 21.99
CA ASP A 160 1.90 0.11 23.29
C ASP A 160 1.09 -0.75 24.29
N ALA A 161 -0.21 -0.49 24.42
CA ALA A 161 -1.09 -1.22 25.33
C ALA A 161 -1.23 -2.71 24.98
N GLN A 162 -1.09 -3.07 23.70
CA GLN A 162 -1.15 -4.45 23.20
C GLN A 162 0.25 -5.10 23.09
N GLY A 163 1.33 -4.38 23.42
CA GLY A 163 2.70 -4.87 23.25
C GLY A 163 3.08 -5.14 21.79
N ILE A 164 2.45 -4.45 20.84
CA ILE A 164 2.72 -4.60 19.41
C ILE A 164 3.83 -3.62 19.02
N PRO A 165 5.02 -4.09 18.61
CA PRO A 165 6.07 -3.19 18.12
C PRO A 165 5.59 -2.52 16.83
N PHE A 166 5.85 -1.22 16.70
CA PHE A 166 5.50 -0.43 15.52
C PHE A 166 6.62 0.54 15.18
N GLN A 167 6.53 1.13 13.98
CA GLN A 167 7.50 2.08 13.46
C GLN A 167 6.78 3.35 13.03
N ILE A 168 7.42 4.50 13.23
CA ILE A 168 6.97 5.75 12.62
C ILE A 168 7.57 5.83 11.22
N ARG A 169 6.70 5.95 10.22
CA ARG A 169 7.10 6.15 8.82
C ARG A 169 7.80 7.49 8.68
N GLN A 170 9.00 7.51 8.09
CA GLN A 170 9.72 8.76 7.85
C GLN A 170 8.91 9.69 6.92
N PRO A 171 8.86 11.00 7.20
CA PRO A 171 8.28 11.98 6.28
C PRO A 171 8.95 11.88 4.90
N GLY A 172 8.17 12.10 3.84
CA GLY A 172 8.73 12.04 2.49
C GLY A 172 7.68 11.96 1.40
N GLY A 173 8.14 11.61 0.20
CA GLY A 173 7.34 11.48 -1.02
C GLY A 173 6.23 10.42 -0.95
N GLY A 174 5.47 10.32 -2.04
CA GLY A 174 4.29 9.48 -2.12
C GLY A 174 3.06 10.13 -1.47
N GLY A 175 1.93 9.47 -1.58
CA GLY A 175 0.68 9.83 -0.92
C GLY A 175 -0.11 8.58 -0.67
N THR A 176 -1.17 8.70 0.12
CA THR A 176 -2.08 7.59 0.42
C THR A 176 -3.51 8.05 0.18
N ASN A 177 -4.44 7.10 0.15
CA ASN A 177 -5.87 7.40 0.01
C ASN A 177 -6.39 8.42 1.05
N THR A 178 -5.71 8.54 2.21
CA THR A 178 -5.98 9.56 3.24
C THR A 178 -6.02 10.98 2.66
N GLY A 179 -5.18 11.30 1.69
CA GLY A 179 -5.13 12.64 1.09
C GLY A 179 -6.39 13.03 0.34
N MET A 180 -7.13 12.06 -0.19
CA MET A 180 -8.46 12.28 -0.78
C MET A 180 -9.56 12.23 0.27
N ILE A 181 -9.47 11.30 1.23
CA ILE A 181 -10.48 11.13 2.29
C ILE A 181 -10.58 12.36 3.18
N GLN A 182 -9.46 12.92 3.65
CA GLN A 182 -9.46 14.10 4.51
C GLN A 182 -10.07 15.34 3.83
N ARG A 183 -10.03 15.41 2.49
CA ARG A 183 -10.58 16.54 1.72
C ARG A 183 -12.03 16.34 1.29
N ALA A 184 -12.62 15.19 1.59
CA ALA A 184 -14.01 14.94 1.28
C ALA A 184 -14.93 15.66 2.28
N GLY A 185 -16.05 16.20 1.78
CA GLY A 185 -17.06 16.87 2.60
C GLY A 185 -16.50 18.03 3.43
N GLY A 186 -16.75 18.00 4.74
CA GLY A 186 -16.32 19.03 5.70
C GLY A 186 -14.95 18.79 6.35
N GLY A 187 -14.19 17.79 5.88
CA GLY A 187 -12.95 17.36 6.52
C GLY A 187 -13.17 16.13 7.40
N MET A 188 -12.72 14.96 6.93
CA MET A 188 -12.90 13.68 7.62
C MET A 188 -11.62 13.28 8.36
N PRO A 189 -11.67 12.97 9.66
CA PRO A 189 -10.54 12.39 10.39
C PRO A 189 -10.08 11.09 9.74
N ALA A 190 -8.81 11.04 9.36
CA ALA A 190 -8.25 9.84 8.76
C ALA A 190 -6.76 9.66 9.10
N ALA A 191 -6.37 8.39 9.22
CA ALA A 191 -4.99 7.97 9.48
C ALA A 191 -4.63 6.73 8.65
N THR A 192 -3.35 6.58 8.30
CA THR A 192 -2.83 5.42 7.57
C THR A 192 -2.01 4.50 8.49
N LEU A 193 -2.29 3.20 8.39
CA LEU A 193 -1.47 2.12 8.93
C LEU A 193 -1.02 1.22 7.78
N ALA A 194 0.28 0.93 7.68
CA ALA A 194 0.81 0.23 6.51
C ALA A 194 1.66 -0.99 6.85
N VAL A 195 1.66 -1.96 5.92
CA VAL A 195 2.57 -3.10 5.91
C VAL A 195 3.89 -2.68 5.24
N PRO A 196 5.04 -2.75 5.92
CA PRO A 196 6.35 -2.54 5.30
C PRO A 196 6.61 -3.53 4.16
N GLY A 197 7.12 -3.04 3.03
CA GLY A 197 7.46 -3.87 1.89
C GLY A 197 8.71 -3.42 1.14
N ARG A 198 9.42 -4.37 0.52
CA ARG A 198 10.54 -4.14 -0.39
C ARG A 198 10.09 -4.36 -1.83
N TYR A 199 10.72 -3.62 -2.74
CA TYR A 199 10.45 -3.69 -4.19
C TYR A 199 8.97 -3.47 -4.53
N LEU A 200 8.31 -2.59 -3.77
CA LEU A 200 6.97 -2.14 -4.14
C LEU A 200 7.02 -1.51 -5.54
N HIS A 201 5.95 -1.71 -6.31
CA HIS A 201 5.84 -1.33 -7.74
C HIS A 201 6.74 -2.10 -8.72
N ALA A 202 7.53 -3.06 -8.25
CA ALA A 202 8.27 -3.99 -9.11
C ALA A 202 7.40 -5.22 -9.51
N PRO A 203 7.85 -6.03 -10.49
CA PRO A 203 7.17 -7.29 -10.86
C PRO A 203 6.92 -8.25 -9.69
N ALA A 204 7.78 -8.19 -8.67
CA ALA A 204 7.67 -8.93 -7.43
C ALA A 204 8.06 -8.02 -6.26
N ALA A 205 7.22 -7.98 -5.23
CA ALA A 205 7.46 -7.31 -3.97
C ALA A 205 7.66 -8.36 -2.86
N ILE A 206 8.22 -7.91 -1.74
CA ILE A 206 8.42 -8.74 -0.55
C ILE A 206 7.83 -8.03 0.67
N ILE A 207 7.05 -8.75 1.49
CA ILE A 207 6.58 -8.29 2.80
C ILE A 207 6.91 -9.33 3.88
N SER A 208 6.94 -8.93 5.15
CA SER A 208 6.99 -9.88 6.27
C SER A 208 5.57 -10.35 6.64
N LEU A 209 5.38 -11.67 6.76
CA LEU A 209 4.12 -12.26 7.25
C LEU A 209 3.86 -11.90 8.71
N THR A 210 4.92 -11.77 9.51
CA THR A 210 4.84 -11.26 10.88
C THR A 210 4.35 -9.81 10.92
N ASP A 211 4.89 -8.92 10.06
CA ASP A 211 4.40 -7.53 10.00
C ASP A 211 2.95 -7.45 9.52
N TYR A 212 2.60 -8.22 8.49
CA TYR A 212 1.23 -8.35 8.00
C TYR A 212 0.25 -8.71 9.14
N ALA A 213 0.58 -9.76 9.91
CA ALA A 213 -0.24 -10.20 11.03
C ALA A 213 -0.36 -9.13 12.12
N ARG A 214 0.72 -8.41 12.41
CA ARG A 214 0.72 -7.30 13.39
C ARG A 214 -0.09 -6.10 12.90
N VAL A 215 -0.07 -5.77 11.61
CA VAL A 215 -0.90 -4.70 11.04
C VAL A 215 -2.37 -5.05 11.20
N ARG A 216 -2.75 -6.30 10.87
CA ARG A 216 -4.13 -6.79 11.08
C ARG A 216 -4.54 -6.72 12.55
N GLN A 217 -3.70 -7.21 13.46
CA GLN A 217 -3.97 -7.20 14.89
C GLN A 217 -4.13 -5.76 15.43
N LEU A 218 -3.23 -4.85 15.04
CA LEU A 218 -3.27 -3.47 15.47
C LEU A 218 -4.48 -2.74 14.88
N ALA A 219 -4.82 -2.97 13.60
CA ALA A 219 -6.01 -2.40 12.98
C ALA A 219 -7.29 -2.85 13.71
N ASP A 220 -7.43 -4.13 14.03
CA ASP A 220 -8.57 -4.65 14.80
C ASP A 220 -8.64 -4.00 16.19
N ALA A 221 -7.52 -3.94 16.91
CA ALA A 221 -7.46 -3.35 18.26
C ALA A 221 -7.80 -1.85 18.25
N VAL A 222 -7.30 -1.10 17.26
CA VAL A 222 -7.62 0.32 17.06
C VAL A 222 -9.11 0.46 16.81
N LEU A 223 -9.67 -0.28 15.85
CA LEU A 223 -11.10 -0.22 15.55
C LEU A 223 -11.96 -0.57 16.78
N ARG A 224 -11.59 -1.55 17.59
CA ARG A 224 -12.35 -1.92 18.81
C ARG A 224 -12.29 -0.88 19.92
N SER A 225 -11.22 -0.09 19.98
CA SER A 225 -11.00 0.91 21.02
C SER A 225 -11.35 2.34 20.58
N LEU A 226 -11.78 2.53 19.33
CA LEU A 226 -12.31 3.80 18.85
C LEU A 226 -13.56 4.21 19.64
N SER A 227 -13.58 5.47 20.05
CA SER A 227 -14.73 6.11 20.70
C SER A 227 -15.05 7.45 20.04
N ARG A 228 -16.29 7.92 20.18
CA ARG A 228 -16.69 9.24 19.67
C ARG A 228 -15.92 10.38 20.34
N ASP A 229 -15.54 10.22 21.61
CA ASP A 229 -14.77 11.22 22.37
C ASP A 229 -13.39 11.47 21.77
N LEU A 230 -12.77 10.45 21.16
CA LEU A 230 -11.51 10.60 20.44
C LEU A 230 -11.63 11.57 19.25
N LEU A 231 -12.83 11.65 18.66
CA LEU A 231 -13.13 12.47 17.48
C LEU A 231 -13.74 13.83 17.86
N ALA A 232 -14.12 14.03 19.12
CA ALA A 232 -14.56 15.31 19.63
C ALA A 232 -13.42 16.36 19.53
N ARG A 233 -13.80 17.61 19.34
CA ARG A 233 -12.88 18.76 19.30
C ARG A 233 -12.69 19.35 20.68
#